data_AF-A0A2P2LR26-F1
#
_entry.id   AF-A0A2P2LR26-F1
#
_cell.length_a   1.000
_cell.length_b   1.000
_cell.length_c   1.000
_cell.angle_alpha   90.00
_cell.angle_beta   90.00
_cell.angle_gamma   90.00
#
_symmetry.space_group_name_H-M   'P 1'
#
loop_
_entity.id
_entity.type
_entity.pdbx_description
1 polymer ?
#
loop_
_entity_poly.entity_id
_entity_poly.type
_entity_poly.pdbx_seq_one_letter_code
_entity_poly.pdbx_strand_id
1 'polypeptide(L)'
;MAEEEALALSTWAVACICGSLRLENVLALFAGALLEKQIVVLCSNLGILSAIVLSIISLIRPYRWQSLLMPILPDDMLDFLDAPVPYIVGVKNKTSEVQSKLTNVVLVDANKNQVKAPTIPQLPKHSKLFSCLSPYHAKLVGESYLARKRPVYECTDVQVEAAKGFLKVLRSYLDSLCYNLRSHTITNVQSNNDKVSLLLKESFIDSFPSRDRPFMKHFVDTQLFSVHTDLILSFVQKE
;
A
#
# COMPACT_ATOMS: atom_id res chain seq x y z
N MET A 1 -23.09 -4.96 8.71
CA MET A 1 -22.65 -6.24 8.13
C MET A 1 -21.43 -6.04 7.21
N ALA A 2 -21.55 -5.54 5.98
CA ALA A 2 -20.39 -5.41 5.07
C ALA A 2 -19.26 -4.47 5.56
N GLU A 3 -19.60 -3.32 6.17
CA GLU A 3 -18.58 -2.41 6.73
C GLU A 3 -17.84 -3.00 7.94
N GLU A 4 -18.57 -3.78 8.75
CA GLU A 4 -18.05 -4.43 9.94
C GLU A 4 -17.11 -5.58 9.57
N GLU A 5 -17.47 -6.38 8.56
CA GLU A 5 -16.62 -7.40 7.97
C GLU A 5 -15.35 -6.80 7.34
N ALA A 6 -15.48 -5.68 6.61
CA ALA A 6 -14.34 -4.98 6.04
C ALA A 6 -13.41 -4.43 7.12
N LEU A 7 -13.96 -3.92 8.22
CA LEU A 7 -13.19 -3.44 9.37
C LEU A 7 -12.47 -4.60 10.07
N ALA A 8 -13.16 -5.72 10.31
CA ALA A 8 -12.57 -6.92 10.90
C ALA A 8 -11.42 -7.46 10.03
N LEU A 9 -11.63 -7.58 8.73
CA LEU A 9 -10.60 -8.00 7.76
C LEU A 9 -9.41 -7.03 7.76
N SER A 10 -9.66 -5.72 7.78
CA SER A 10 -8.58 -4.71 7.81
C SER A 10 -7.74 -4.83 9.08
N THR A 11 -8.39 -5.05 10.22
CA THR A 11 -7.76 -5.17 11.53
C THR A 11 -6.89 -6.42 11.59
N TRP A 12 -7.46 -7.55 11.15
CA TRP A 12 -6.75 -8.82 11.02
C TRP A 12 -5.53 -8.72 10.12
N ALA A 13 -5.69 -8.15 8.91
CA ALA A 13 -4.63 -8.05 7.93
C ALA A 13 -3.47 -7.16 8.43
N VAL A 14 -3.79 -6.03 9.06
CA VAL A 14 -2.80 -5.11 9.67
C VAL A 14 -2.07 -5.76 10.84
N ALA A 15 -2.80 -6.45 11.72
CA ALA A 15 -2.17 -7.17 12.82
C ALA A 15 -1.22 -8.25 12.31
N CYS A 16 -1.63 -9.00 11.29
CA CYS A 16 -0.84 -10.08 10.71
C CYS A 16 0.41 -9.57 9.99
N ILE A 17 0.30 -8.54 9.14
CA ILE A 17 1.47 -7.97 8.45
C ILE A 17 2.47 -7.36 9.44
N CYS A 18 2.01 -6.61 10.44
CA CYS A 18 2.90 -6.06 11.46
C CYS A 18 3.55 -7.15 12.33
N GLY A 19 2.82 -8.24 12.60
CA GLY A 19 3.34 -9.42 13.28
C GLY A 19 4.36 -10.22 12.49
N SER A 20 4.33 -10.12 11.15
CA SER A 20 5.13 -10.93 10.24
C SER A 20 6.33 -10.18 9.67
N LEU A 21 6.24 -8.85 9.53
CA LEU A 21 7.25 -8.00 8.91
C LEU A 21 7.72 -6.91 9.87
N ARG A 22 9.02 -6.59 9.80
CA ARG A 22 9.59 -5.39 10.43
C ARG A 22 8.98 -4.15 9.81
N LEU A 23 8.88 -3.07 10.58
CA LEU A 23 8.23 -1.84 10.13
C LEU A 23 8.86 -1.27 8.85
N GLU A 24 10.17 -1.37 8.70
CA GLU A 24 10.89 -0.96 7.49
C GLU A 24 10.39 -1.71 6.25
N ASN A 25 10.14 -3.01 6.39
CA ASN A 25 9.63 -3.85 5.30
C ASN A 25 8.15 -3.59 5.02
N VAL A 26 7.35 -3.28 6.05
CA VAL A 26 5.97 -2.82 5.87
C VAL A 26 5.94 -1.50 5.07
N LEU A 27 6.83 -0.55 5.40
CA LEU A 27 6.93 0.71 4.68
C LEU A 27 7.47 0.55 3.27
N ALA A 28 8.40 -0.37 3.03
CA ALA A 28 8.89 -0.67 1.68
C ALA A 28 7.78 -1.27 0.80
N LEU A 29 7.01 -2.22 1.32
CA LEU A 29 5.83 -2.77 0.66
C LEU A 29 4.78 -1.68 0.39
N PHE A 30 4.51 -0.83 1.38
CA PHE A 30 3.59 0.30 1.26
C PHE A 30 4.03 1.29 0.17
N ALA A 31 5.33 1.66 0.14
CA ALA A 31 5.89 2.51 -0.90
C ALA A 31 5.78 1.87 -2.29
N GLY A 32 6.11 0.59 -2.43
CA GLY A 32 5.95 -0.14 -3.68
C GLY A 32 4.50 -0.15 -4.18
N ALA A 33 3.54 -0.31 -3.27
CA ALA A 33 2.12 -0.28 -3.60
C ALA A 33 1.65 1.13 -4.00
N LEU A 34 2.06 2.18 -3.30
CA LEU A 34 1.72 3.56 -3.70
C LEU A 34 2.29 3.93 -5.07
N LEU A 35 3.41 3.33 -5.48
CA LEU A 35 4.05 3.56 -6.77
C LEU A 35 3.66 2.53 -7.85
N GLU A 36 2.61 1.74 -7.60
CA GLU A 36 2.10 0.70 -8.51
C GLU A 36 3.20 -0.21 -9.08
N LYS A 37 4.12 -0.65 -8.22
CA LYS A 37 5.16 -1.61 -8.61
C LYS A 37 4.57 -3.02 -8.74
N GLN A 38 5.30 -3.87 -9.47
CA GLN A 38 5.13 -5.32 -9.40
C GLN A 38 5.66 -5.80 -8.05
N ILE A 39 4.83 -6.45 -7.25
CA ILE A 39 5.17 -6.93 -5.91
C ILE A 39 4.85 -8.41 -5.81
N VAL A 40 5.84 -9.19 -5.36
CA VAL A 40 5.67 -10.60 -5.03
C VAL A 40 5.94 -10.79 -3.55
N VAL A 41 4.93 -11.25 -2.83
CA VAL A 41 5.06 -11.66 -1.43
C VAL A 41 5.35 -13.14 -1.39
N LEU A 42 6.41 -13.55 -0.68
CA LEU A 42 6.78 -14.95 -0.49
C LEU A 42 6.54 -15.35 0.97
N CYS A 43 5.68 -16.33 1.20
CA CYS A 43 5.46 -16.90 2.53
C CYS A 43 4.98 -18.36 2.44
N SER A 44 5.53 -19.25 3.27
CA SER A 44 5.12 -20.66 3.30
C SER A 44 3.75 -20.87 3.96
N ASN A 45 3.33 -19.93 4.81
CA ASN A 45 2.02 -19.94 5.46
C ASN A 45 1.01 -19.14 4.63
N LEU A 46 0.01 -19.83 4.06
CA LEU A 46 -1.00 -19.22 3.19
C LEU A 46 -1.89 -18.19 3.89
N GLY A 47 -2.13 -18.35 5.20
CA GLY A 47 -2.89 -17.38 5.99
C GLY A 47 -2.13 -16.05 6.13
N ILE A 48 -0.85 -16.12 6.48
CA ILE A 48 0.03 -14.95 6.54
C ILE A 48 0.21 -14.32 5.15
N LEU A 49 0.44 -15.16 4.14
CA LEU A 49 0.59 -14.72 2.75
C LEU A 49 -0.62 -13.89 2.30
N SER A 50 -1.81 -14.44 2.51
CA SER A 50 -3.06 -13.78 2.14
C SER A 50 -3.28 -12.50 2.93
N ALA A 51 -2.98 -12.51 4.23
CA ALA A 51 -3.10 -11.34 5.08
C ALA A 51 -2.19 -10.19 4.63
N ILE A 52 -0.93 -10.48 4.29
CA ILE A 52 0.01 -9.47 3.81
C ILE A 52 -0.49 -8.85 2.51
N VAL A 53 -0.90 -9.67 1.54
CA VAL A 53 -1.40 -9.17 0.25
C VAL A 53 -2.68 -8.34 0.44
N LEU A 54 -3.66 -8.86 1.18
CA LEU A 54 -4.94 -8.16 1.43
C LEU A 54 -4.78 -6.90 2.28
N SER A 55 -3.75 -6.82 3.14
CA SER A 55 -3.50 -5.64 3.98
C SER A 55 -3.35 -4.36 3.16
N ILE A 56 -2.82 -4.46 1.94
CA ILE A 56 -2.60 -3.32 1.03
C ILE A 56 -3.87 -2.48 0.87
N ILE A 57 -5.03 -3.12 0.71
CA ILE A 57 -6.33 -2.45 0.53
C ILE A 57 -6.60 -1.46 1.67
N SER A 58 -6.21 -1.83 2.89
CA SER A 58 -6.41 -1.01 4.09
C SER A 58 -5.31 0.02 4.28
N LEU A 59 -4.07 -0.34 3.97
CA LEU A 59 -2.89 0.52 4.13
C LEU A 59 -2.95 1.75 3.21
N ILE A 60 -3.43 1.59 1.97
CA ILE A 60 -3.44 2.66 0.96
C ILE A 60 -4.67 3.57 1.03
N ARG A 61 -5.64 3.35 1.94
CA ARG A 61 -6.83 4.23 1.99
C ARG A 61 -6.42 5.69 2.30
N PRO A 62 -6.99 6.69 1.60
CA PRO A 62 -8.24 6.65 0.81
C PRO A 62 -8.09 6.19 -0.64
N TYR A 63 -6.87 5.90 -1.09
CA TYR A 63 -6.63 5.39 -2.43
C TYR A 63 -7.19 3.98 -2.61
N ARG A 64 -7.43 3.61 -3.87
CA ARG A 64 -7.86 2.28 -4.27
C ARG A 64 -6.81 1.68 -5.18
N TRP A 65 -6.43 0.43 -4.93
CA TRP A 65 -5.57 -0.32 -5.85
C TRP A 65 -6.30 -0.53 -7.18
N GLN A 66 -5.61 -0.28 -8.29
CA GLN A 66 -6.22 -0.26 -9.63
C GLN A 66 -5.83 -1.45 -10.51
N SER A 67 -5.01 -2.37 -10.00
CA SER A 67 -4.50 -3.49 -10.78
C SER A 67 -4.76 -4.84 -10.09
N LEU A 68 -4.09 -5.90 -10.54
CA LEU A 68 -4.26 -7.23 -9.98
C LEU A 68 -3.77 -7.28 -8.52
N LEU A 69 -4.63 -7.84 -7.66
CA LEU A 69 -4.31 -8.20 -6.28
C LEU A 69 -4.70 -9.66 -6.08
N MET A 70 -3.71 -10.56 -6.00
CA MET A 70 -3.95 -12.00 -5.90
C MET A 70 -3.27 -12.57 -4.65
N PRO A 71 -4.02 -12.84 -3.57
CA PRO A 71 -3.46 -13.34 -2.30
C PRO A 71 -2.60 -14.60 -2.45
N ILE A 72 -2.96 -15.48 -3.38
CA ILE A 72 -2.24 -16.71 -3.67
C ILE A 72 -2.25 -16.88 -5.20
N LEU A 73 -1.07 -16.83 -5.81
CA LEU A 73 -0.85 -17.17 -7.22
C LEU A 73 -0.67 -18.69 -7.33
N PRO A 74 -1.54 -19.39 -8.08
CA PRO A 74 -1.38 -20.80 -8.37
C PRO A 74 -0.08 -21.11 -9.13
N ASP A 75 0.49 -22.31 -8.91
CA ASP A 75 1.76 -22.72 -9.52
C ASP A 75 1.65 -22.86 -11.06
N ASP A 76 0.46 -23.10 -11.60
CA ASP A 76 0.17 -23.15 -13.03
C ASP A 76 -0.01 -21.76 -13.69
N MET A 77 0.07 -20.68 -12.89
CA MET A 77 -0.07 -19.30 -13.36
C MET A 77 1.21 -18.47 -13.18
N LEU A 78 2.38 -19.10 -12.99
CA LEU A 78 3.65 -18.40 -12.78
C LEU A 78 4.09 -17.53 -13.97
N ASP A 79 3.58 -17.80 -15.18
CA ASP A 79 3.75 -16.95 -16.36
C ASP A 79 3.15 -15.55 -16.19
N PHE A 80 2.22 -15.38 -15.26
CA PHE A 80 1.69 -14.06 -14.93
C PHE A 80 2.75 -13.10 -14.37
N LEU A 81 3.82 -13.62 -13.76
CA LEU A 81 4.90 -12.78 -13.21
C LEU A 81 5.66 -12.00 -14.29
N ASP A 82 5.52 -12.35 -15.56
CA ASP A 82 6.13 -11.62 -16.68
C ASP A 82 5.24 -10.48 -17.20
N ALA A 83 4.02 -10.31 -16.66
CA ALA A 83 3.08 -9.31 -17.15
C ALA A 83 3.62 -7.89 -16.94
N PRO A 84 3.59 -7.00 -17.96
CA PRO A 84 4.20 -5.66 -17.90
C PRO A 84 3.37 -4.64 -17.11
N VAL A 85 2.37 -5.10 -16.35
CA VAL A 85 1.44 -4.28 -15.59
C VAL A 85 1.75 -4.36 -14.10
N PRO A 86 1.35 -3.35 -13.29
CA PRO A 86 1.41 -3.45 -11.84
C PRO A 86 0.66 -4.69 -11.34
N TYR A 87 1.16 -5.34 -10.30
CA TYR A 87 0.43 -6.41 -9.62
C TYR A 87 0.97 -6.60 -8.22
N ILE A 88 0.15 -7.15 -7.34
CA ILE A 88 0.58 -7.63 -6.03
C ILE A 88 0.08 -9.05 -5.87
N VAL A 89 1.00 -10.01 -5.82
CA VAL A 89 0.68 -11.43 -5.76
C VAL A 89 1.42 -12.14 -4.64
N GLY A 90 0.78 -13.14 -4.05
CA GLY A 90 1.40 -14.02 -3.06
C GLY A 90 1.85 -15.34 -3.66
N VAL A 91 3.10 -15.75 -3.42
CA VAL A 91 3.66 -17.02 -3.86
C VAL A 91 4.08 -17.84 -2.64
N LYS A 92 3.73 -19.13 -2.63
CA LYS A 92 4.04 -20.02 -1.50
C LYS A 92 5.51 -20.45 -1.50
N ASN A 93 6.00 -20.88 -2.65
CA ASN A 93 7.30 -21.53 -2.80
C ASN A 93 8.23 -20.73 -3.72
N LYS A 94 9.49 -20.59 -3.31
CA LYS A 94 10.51 -19.91 -4.11
C LYS A 94 11.20 -20.88 -5.06
N THR A 95 10.51 -21.29 -6.12
CA THR A 95 11.06 -22.16 -7.17
C THR A 95 12.14 -21.43 -7.98
N SER A 96 12.95 -22.17 -8.75
CA SER A 96 13.93 -21.60 -9.68
C SER A 96 13.26 -20.70 -10.72
N GLU A 97 12.11 -21.11 -11.22
CA GLU A 97 11.27 -20.35 -12.15
C GLU A 97 10.86 -19.00 -11.55
N VAL A 98 10.29 -19.00 -10.33
CA VAL A 98 9.96 -17.76 -9.61
C VAL A 98 11.19 -16.89 -9.46
N GLN A 99 12.35 -17.44 -9.11
CA GLN A 99 13.59 -16.65 -8.97
C GLN A 99 14.01 -15.95 -10.26
N SER A 100 13.88 -16.60 -11.41
CA SER A 100 14.23 -15.99 -12.70
C SER A 100 13.34 -14.78 -13.07
N LYS A 101 12.11 -14.74 -12.56
CA LYS A 101 11.11 -13.70 -12.87
C LYS A 101 11.12 -12.52 -11.89
N LEU A 102 12.01 -12.49 -10.90
CA LEU A 102 12.01 -11.49 -9.81
C LEU A 102 13.01 -10.34 -9.97
N THR A 103 13.73 -10.23 -11.09
CA THR A 103 14.84 -9.27 -11.25
C THR A 103 14.41 -7.81 -11.12
N ASN A 104 13.22 -7.45 -11.62
CA ASN A 104 12.70 -6.07 -11.59
C ASN A 104 11.46 -5.91 -10.69
N VAL A 105 11.25 -6.86 -9.79
CA VAL A 105 10.04 -6.96 -8.95
C VAL A 105 10.41 -6.65 -7.50
N VAL A 106 9.48 -6.06 -6.76
CA VAL A 106 9.58 -5.91 -5.31
C VAL A 106 9.27 -7.26 -4.66
N LEU A 107 10.32 -8.00 -4.30
CA LEU A 107 10.19 -9.26 -3.57
C LEU A 107 10.13 -8.98 -2.06
N VAL A 108 9.02 -9.34 -1.44
CA VAL A 108 8.83 -9.33 0.02
C VAL A 108 8.90 -10.77 0.54
N ASP A 109 10.07 -11.18 1.03
CA ASP A 109 10.25 -12.50 1.66
C ASP A 109 9.84 -12.42 3.14
N ALA A 110 8.58 -12.77 3.41
CA ALA A 110 8.02 -12.75 4.76
C ALA A 110 8.59 -13.86 5.65
N ASN A 111 9.08 -14.96 5.07
CA ASN A 111 9.75 -16.02 5.82
C ASN A 111 11.08 -15.54 6.41
N LYS A 112 11.80 -14.68 5.67
CA LYS A 112 13.10 -14.13 6.06
C LYS A 112 13.04 -12.71 6.60
N ASN A 113 11.87 -12.07 6.57
CA ASN A 113 11.67 -10.68 6.90
C ASN A 113 12.64 -9.77 6.12
N GLN A 114 12.66 -9.94 4.79
CA GLN A 114 13.53 -9.20 3.87
C GLN A 114 12.74 -8.66 2.70
N VAL A 115 13.06 -7.44 2.28
CA VAL A 115 12.58 -6.88 1.02
C VAL A 115 13.76 -6.71 0.08
N LYS A 116 13.63 -7.26 -1.13
CA LYS A 116 14.54 -7.01 -2.24
C LYS A 116 13.74 -6.28 -3.30
N ALA A 117 14.16 -5.08 -3.64
CA ALA A 117 13.49 -4.27 -4.63
C ALA A 117 14.51 -3.61 -5.55
N PRO A 118 14.16 -3.36 -6.81
CA PRO A 118 14.84 -2.33 -7.58
C PRO A 118 14.75 -0.98 -6.84
N THR A 119 15.60 -0.03 -7.19
CA THR A 119 15.64 1.28 -6.52
C THR A 119 14.27 1.95 -6.53
N ILE A 120 13.65 2.06 -5.35
CA ILE A 120 12.40 2.77 -5.11
C ILE A 120 12.72 4.07 -4.36
N PRO A 121 12.19 5.23 -4.77
CA PRO A 121 12.36 6.46 -4.01
C PRO A 121 11.73 6.33 -2.62
N GLN A 122 12.35 6.96 -1.61
CA GLN A 122 11.81 6.92 -0.26
C GLN A 122 10.51 7.72 -0.13
N LEU A 123 9.63 7.25 0.75
CA LEU A 123 8.40 7.94 1.12
C LEU A 123 8.69 9.38 1.59
N PRO A 124 7.90 10.38 1.16
CA PRO A 124 7.95 11.73 1.72
C PRO A 124 7.86 11.69 3.24
N LYS A 125 8.70 12.46 3.93
CA LYS A 125 8.73 12.51 5.41
C LYS A 125 8.91 11.13 6.08
N HIS A 126 9.60 10.17 5.44
CA HIS A 126 9.78 8.79 5.92
C HIS A 126 10.10 8.68 7.42
N SER A 127 11.10 9.42 7.92
CA SER A 127 11.48 9.36 9.35
C SER A 127 10.35 9.71 10.31
N LYS A 128 9.53 10.73 9.97
CA LYS A 128 8.38 11.12 10.79
C LYS A 128 7.32 10.03 10.76
N LEU A 129 7.02 9.49 9.58
CA LEU A 129 6.06 8.41 9.41
C LEU A 129 6.47 7.17 10.21
N PHE A 130 7.73 6.76 10.10
CA PHE A 130 8.30 5.65 10.86
C PHE A 130 8.08 5.84 12.36
N SER A 131 8.52 6.97 12.93
CA SER A 131 8.36 7.27 14.36
C SER A 131 6.91 7.25 14.83
N CYS A 132 5.96 7.73 14.01
CA CYS A 132 4.53 7.70 14.35
C CYS A 132 3.93 6.29 14.32
N LEU A 133 4.43 5.38 13.46
CA LEU A 133 3.94 4.02 13.32
C LEU A 133 4.58 3.04 14.32
N SER A 134 5.84 3.28 14.72
CA SER A 134 6.60 2.44 15.65
C SER A 134 5.85 2.00 16.91
N PRO A 135 5.15 2.87 17.68
CA PRO A 135 4.47 2.43 18.91
C PRO A 135 3.31 1.47 18.64
N TYR A 136 2.60 1.64 17.52
CA TYR A 136 1.52 0.74 17.14
C TYR A 136 2.06 -0.58 16.60
N HIS A 137 3.10 -0.52 15.76
CA HIS A 137 3.78 -1.71 15.25
C HIS A 137 4.33 -2.58 16.38
N ALA A 138 5.01 -1.98 17.37
CA ALA A 138 5.55 -2.70 18.53
C ALA A 138 4.46 -3.47 19.31
N LYS A 139 3.29 -2.88 19.51
CA LYS A 139 2.14 -3.55 20.15
C LYS A 139 1.62 -4.72 19.33
N LEU A 140 1.52 -4.55 18.00
CA LEU A 140 1.05 -5.62 17.10
C LEU A 140 2.04 -6.79 17.03
N VAL A 141 3.35 -6.52 17.07
CA VAL A 141 4.41 -7.55 17.11
C VAL A 141 4.35 -8.36 18.40
N GLY A 142 4.25 -7.70 19.56
CA GLY A 142 4.26 -8.36 20.87
C GLY A 142 3.17 -9.43 21.02
N GLU A 143 1.99 -9.17 20.48
CA GLU A 143 0.82 -10.06 20.57
C GLU A 143 0.82 -11.19 19.51
N SER A 144 1.61 -11.04 18.43
CA SER A 144 1.61 -11.99 17.30
C SER A 144 2.20 -13.37 17.63
N TYR A 145 2.95 -13.49 18.73
CA TYR A 145 3.41 -14.78 19.24
C TYR A 145 2.26 -15.70 19.70
N LEU A 146 1.12 -15.12 20.12
CA LEU A 146 -0.03 -15.88 20.63
C LEU A 146 -0.87 -16.49 19.51
N ALA A 147 -0.94 -15.83 18.36
CA ALA A 147 -1.72 -16.25 17.20
C ALA A 147 -1.22 -17.55 16.55
N ARG A 148 0.07 -17.90 16.71
CA ARG A 148 0.66 -19.12 16.14
C ARG A 148 0.06 -20.43 16.69
N LYS A 149 -0.70 -20.37 17.80
CA LYS A 149 -1.28 -21.55 18.47
C LYS A 149 -2.73 -21.85 18.10
N ARG A 150 -3.43 -20.98 17.35
CA ARG A 150 -4.86 -21.17 17.04
C ARG A 150 -5.10 -21.32 15.54
N PRO A 151 -6.01 -22.23 15.13
CA PRO A 151 -6.36 -22.43 13.72
C PRO A 151 -7.17 -21.27 13.14
N VAL A 152 -7.82 -20.46 13.99
CA VAL A 152 -8.54 -19.23 13.61
C VAL A 152 -7.86 -18.06 14.30
N TYR A 153 -7.40 -17.07 13.52
CA TYR A 153 -6.79 -15.86 14.06
C TYR A 153 -7.89 -14.92 14.54
N GLU A 154 -7.88 -14.62 15.84
CA GLU A 154 -8.80 -13.66 16.46
C GLU A 154 -7.95 -12.53 17.07
N CYS A 155 -8.20 -11.29 16.64
CA CYS A 155 -7.46 -10.13 17.15
C CYS A 155 -7.85 -9.85 18.60
N THR A 156 -6.87 -9.64 19.48
CA THR A 156 -7.14 -9.13 20.83
C THR A 156 -7.59 -7.67 20.78
N ASP A 157 -8.29 -7.17 21.79
CA ASP A 157 -8.70 -5.75 21.86
C ASP A 157 -7.51 -4.79 21.72
N VAL A 158 -6.35 -5.19 22.28
CA VAL A 158 -5.08 -4.44 22.16
C VAL A 158 -4.62 -4.39 20.70
N GLN A 159 -4.70 -5.51 19.97
CA GLN A 159 -4.36 -5.55 18.54
C GLN A 159 -5.36 -4.74 17.72
N VAL A 160 -6.65 -4.80 18.04
CA VAL A 160 -7.70 -4.02 17.36
C VAL A 160 -7.40 -2.53 17.49
N GLU A 161 -7.13 -2.06 18.70
CA GLU A 161 -6.86 -0.64 18.94
C GLU A 161 -5.53 -0.21 18.32
N ALA A 162 -4.49 -1.04 18.40
CA ALA A 162 -3.21 -0.75 17.77
C ALA A 162 -3.31 -0.68 16.24
N ALA A 163 -4.06 -1.59 15.61
CA ALA A 163 -4.29 -1.60 14.17
C ALA A 163 -5.10 -0.38 13.71
N LYS A 164 -6.14 0.02 14.46
CA LYS A 164 -6.90 1.26 14.21
C LYS A 164 -5.98 2.49 14.27
N GLY A 165 -5.14 2.59 15.30
CA GLY A 165 -4.16 3.66 15.44
C GLY A 165 -3.15 3.68 14.29
N PHE A 166 -2.61 2.53 13.92
CA PHE A 166 -1.69 2.36 12.79
C PHE A 166 -2.32 2.88 11.47
N LEU A 167 -3.55 2.43 11.17
CA LEU A 167 -4.28 2.87 9.98
C LEU A 167 -4.64 4.36 10.01
N LYS A 168 -4.95 4.91 11.19
CA LYS A 168 -5.22 6.36 11.35
C LYS A 168 -3.99 7.19 11.01
N VAL A 169 -2.80 6.76 11.44
CA VAL A 169 -1.53 7.42 11.08
C VAL A 169 -1.31 7.37 9.57
N LEU A 170 -1.51 6.21 8.92
CA LEU A 170 -1.36 6.08 7.47
C LEU A 170 -2.36 6.96 6.69
N ARG A 171 -3.63 7.00 7.11
CA ARG A 171 -4.63 7.87 6.49
C ARG A 171 -4.24 9.35 6.59
N SER A 172 -3.89 9.80 7.79
CA SER A 172 -3.44 11.18 7.99
C SER A 172 -2.17 11.51 7.18
N TYR A 173 -1.27 10.54 7.03
CA TYR A 173 -0.10 10.68 6.17
C TYR A 173 -0.50 10.84 4.70
N LEU A 174 -1.37 9.97 4.19
CA LEU A 174 -1.84 9.98 2.80
C LEU A 174 -2.64 11.25 2.48
N ASP A 175 -3.51 11.71 3.39
CA ASP A 175 -4.21 12.99 3.28
C ASP A 175 -3.21 14.16 3.20
N SER A 176 -2.12 14.09 3.97
CA SER A 176 -1.06 15.10 3.94
C SER A 176 -0.24 15.11 2.64
N LEU A 177 -0.32 14.07 1.81
CA LEU A 177 0.26 14.08 0.47
C LEU A 177 -0.63 14.82 -0.54
N CYS A 178 -1.92 15.01 -0.26
CA CYS A 178 -2.88 15.66 -1.17
C CYS A 178 -3.46 16.98 -0.66
N TYR A 179 -3.04 17.47 0.51
CA TYR A 179 -3.68 18.61 1.19
C TYR A 179 -3.78 19.89 0.34
N ASN A 180 -2.83 20.14 -0.56
CA ASN A 180 -2.76 21.33 -1.41
C ASN A 180 -3.15 21.08 -2.87
N LEU A 181 -3.77 19.94 -3.18
CA LEU A 181 -4.17 19.57 -4.56
C LEU A 181 -4.98 20.68 -5.24
N ARG A 182 -5.94 21.29 -4.52
CA ARG A 182 -6.78 22.38 -5.03
C ARG A 182 -5.97 23.62 -5.47
N SER A 183 -4.86 23.92 -4.79
CA SER A 183 -4.01 25.09 -5.12
C SER A 183 -3.22 24.91 -6.42
N HIS A 184 -3.15 23.68 -6.92
CA HIS A 184 -2.44 23.32 -8.14
C HIS A 184 -3.39 22.78 -9.22
N THR A 185 -4.68 23.08 -9.08
CA THR A 185 -5.72 22.68 -10.03
C THR A 185 -6.28 23.91 -10.74
N ILE A 186 -6.36 23.85 -12.07
CA ILE A 186 -7.13 24.80 -12.86
C ILE A 186 -8.56 24.28 -12.94
N THR A 187 -9.50 25.00 -12.33
CA THR A 187 -10.93 24.79 -12.54
C THR A 187 -11.39 25.71 -13.67
N ASN A 188 -12.29 25.24 -14.54
CA ASN A 188 -12.86 26.00 -15.67
C ASN A 188 -12.10 25.93 -17.01
N VAL A 189 -11.54 24.77 -17.35
CA VAL A 189 -11.18 24.50 -18.75
C VAL A 189 -12.45 24.09 -19.49
N GLN A 190 -13.04 25.02 -20.26
CA GLN A 190 -14.23 24.74 -21.06
C GLN A 190 -13.87 23.85 -22.26
N SER A 191 -14.32 22.61 -22.21
CA SER A 191 -14.37 21.71 -23.37
C SER A 191 -15.80 21.21 -23.49
N ASN A 192 -16.51 21.59 -24.57
CA ASN A 192 -17.85 21.07 -24.90
C ASN A 192 -18.89 21.15 -23.76
N ASN A 193 -19.05 22.31 -23.10
CA ASN A 193 -19.99 22.57 -22.01
C ASN A 193 -19.74 21.81 -20.68
N ASP A 194 -18.73 20.94 -20.60
CA ASP A 194 -18.33 20.31 -19.33
C ASP A 194 -17.21 21.11 -18.65
N LYS A 195 -17.39 21.41 -17.35
CA LYS A 195 -16.33 21.97 -16.51
C LYS A 195 -15.33 20.86 -16.20
N VAL A 196 -14.13 20.91 -16.78
CA VAL A 196 -13.03 20.00 -16.43
C VAL A 196 -12.08 20.69 -15.45
N SER A 197 -11.63 19.94 -14.44
CA SER A 197 -10.60 20.35 -13.49
C SER A 197 -9.30 19.66 -13.85
N LEU A 198 -8.25 20.41 -14.13
CA LEU A 198 -6.94 19.86 -14.52
C LEU A 198 -5.90 20.11 -13.43
N LEU A 199 -5.29 19.03 -12.93
CA LEU A 199 -4.17 19.11 -12.02
C LEU A 199 -2.88 19.45 -12.77
N LEU A 200 -2.21 20.53 -12.37
CA LEU A 200 -0.88 20.90 -12.85
C LEU A 200 0.17 20.07 -12.10
N LYS A 201 0.47 18.86 -12.62
CA LYS A 201 1.38 17.89 -11.98
C LYS A 201 2.73 18.50 -11.56
N GLU A 202 3.41 19.21 -12.45
CA GLU A 202 4.71 19.82 -12.16
C GLU A 202 4.62 20.85 -11.02
N SER A 203 3.62 21.74 -11.06
CA SER A 203 3.39 22.70 -9.97
C SER A 203 3.10 22.01 -8.65
N PHE A 204 2.35 20.90 -8.67
CA PHE A 204 2.06 20.11 -7.49
C PHE A 204 3.31 19.41 -6.93
N ILE A 205 4.13 18.80 -7.80
CA ILE A 205 5.41 18.18 -7.40
C ILE A 205 6.36 19.22 -6.80
N ASP A 206 6.46 20.41 -7.41
CA ASP A 206 7.38 21.45 -6.96
C ASP A 206 7.02 22.07 -5.62
N SER A 207 5.76 21.90 -5.18
CA SER A 207 5.32 22.28 -3.82
C SER A 207 5.98 21.43 -2.72
N PHE A 208 6.54 20.26 -3.06
CA PHE A 208 7.24 19.40 -2.10
C PHE A 208 8.72 19.76 -1.95
N PRO A 209 9.32 19.53 -0.77
CA PRO A 209 10.76 19.65 -0.58
C PRO A 209 11.54 18.79 -1.58
N SER A 210 12.69 19.26 -2.06
CA SER A 210 13.49 18.58 -3.11
C SER A 210 13.80 17.11 -2.82
N ARG A 211 13.95 16.75 -1.54
CA ARG A 211 14.18 15.36 -1.10
C ARG A 211 13.00 14.42 -1.35
N ASP A 212 11.77 14.95 -1.30
CA ASP A 212 10.53 14.18 -1.39
C ASP A 212 10.02 14.13 -2.86
N ARG A 213 10.49 15.05 -3.73
CA ARG A 213 10.10 15.13 -5.15
C ARG A 213 10.33 13.85 -5.96
N PRO A 214 11.42 13.06 -5.79
CA PRO A 214 11.60 11.82 -6.54
C PRO A 214 10.44 10.84 -6.36
N PHE A 215 9.92 10.71 -5.13
CA PHE A 215 8.74 9.88 -4.89
C PHE A 215 7.50 10.49 -5.55
N MET A 216 7.27 11.79 -5.34
CA MET A 216 6.09 12.47 -5.87
C MET A 216 6.01 12.40 -7.39
N LYS A 217 7.13 12.50 -8.11
CA LYS A 217 7.21 12.34 -9.57
C LYS A 217 6.61 11.02 -10.04
N HIS A 218 6.98 9.90 -9.39
CA HIS A 218 6.42 8.60 -9.74
C HIS A 218 4.99 8.44 -9.24
N PHE A 219 4.68 8.99 -8.06
CA PHE A 219 3.36 8.84 -7.43
C PHE A 219 2.23 9.49 -8.24
N VAL A 220 2.43 10.71 -8.74
CA VAL A 220 1.39 11.44 -9.49
C VAL A 220 1.08 10.83 -10.87
N ASP A 221 1.91 9.92 -11.34
CA ASP A 221 1.73 9.19 -12.60
C ASP A 221 1.04 7.84 -12.42
N THR A 222 0.73 7.45 -11.18
CA THR A 222 0.00 6.21 -10.90
C THR A 222 -1.49 6.34 -11.20
N GLN A 223 -2.09 5.24 -11.66
CA GLN A 223 -3.53 5.14 -11.86
C GLN A 223 -4.28 5.32 -10.52
N LEU A 224 -3.73 4.75 -9.46
CA LEU A 224 -4.16 4.91 -8.08
C LEU A 224 -4.31 6.40 -7.68
N PHE A 225 -3.33 7.24 -8.00
CA PHE A 225 -3.38 8.67 -7.71
C PHE A 225 -4.43 9.36 -8.59
N SER A 226 -4.41 9.12 -9.91
CA SER A 226 -5.36 9.72 -10.85
C SER A 226 -6.82 9.46 -10.47
N VAL A 227 -7.17 8.21 -10.16
CA VAL A 227 -8.54 7.84 -9.75
C VAL A 227 -8.96 8.57 -8.48
N HIS A 228 -8.05 8.73 -7.51
CA HIS A 228 -8.35 9.45 -6.29
C HIS A 228 -8.49 10.96 -6.51
N THR A 229 -7.61 11.57 -7.31
CA THR A 229 -7.67 12.99 -7.62
C THR A 229 -8.90 13.33 -8.44
N ASP A 230 -9.26 12.52 -9.43
CA ASP A 230 -10.46 12.74 -10.26
C ASP A 230 -11.72 12.70 -9.40
N LEU A 231 -11.79 11.78 -8.44
CA LEU A 231 -12.85 11.73 -7.45
C LEU A 231 -12.92 13.04 -6.64
N ILE A 232 -11.80 13.49 -6.08
CA ILE A 232 -11.75 14.75 -5.31
C ILE A 232 -12.19 15.94 -6.17
N LEU A 233 -11.67 16.03 -7.39
CA LEU A 233 -11.92 17.14 -8.30
C LEU A 233 -13.37 17.17 -8.82
N SER A 234 -14.01 16.00 -8.94
CA SER A 234 -15.44 15.90 -9.28
C SER A 234 -16.35 16.54 -8.22
N PHE A 235 -15.93 16.57 -6.95
CA PHE A 235 -16.67 17.27 -5.90
C PHE A 235 -16.47 18.79 -6.00
N VAL A 236 -15.27 19.25 -6.37
CA VAL A 236 -14.97 20.68 -6.57
C VAL A 236 -15.76 21.28 -7.72
N GLN A 237 -16.06 20.50 -8.77
CA GLN A 237 -16.87 20.98 -9.90
C GLN A 237 -18.34 21.20 -9.55
N LYS A 238 -18.83 20.59 -8.46
CA LYS A 238 -20.21 20.69 -7.98
C LYS A 238 -20.42 21.83 -6.98
N GLU A 239 -19.33 22.39 -6.44
CA GLU A 239 -19.31 23.61 -5.61
C GLU A 239 -19.32 24.86 -6.51
#